data_AF-K2QHZ6-F1
#
_entry.id   AF-K2QHZ6-F1
#
_cell.length_a   1.000
_cell.length_b   1.000
_cell.length_c   1.000
_cell.angle_alpha   90.00
_cell.angle_beta   90.00
_cell.angle_gamma   90.00
#
_symmetry.space_group_name_H-M   'P 1'
#
loop_
_entity.id
_entity.type
_entity.pdbx_description
1 polymer ?
#
loop_
_entity_poly.entity_id
_entity_poly.type
_entity_poly.pdbx_seq_one_letter_code
_entity_poly.pdbx_strand_id
1 'polypeptide(L)'
;MELEFSLDYFMSDNFEIHQEINVVNIKNTTVIEERIAVPSLKVDKFKNVLLYILEKCAGKPNVGEAVLYKLLYFADFNYYELYEGHLNGAKYKKLPYGPVPQILNTIINQMVERGLLKRLKTKYHGYPQTRYLPLEKANLDKLKASETAILDHVIQQMSGWYAATIRNYSHKDLPWLA
;
A
#
# COMPACT_ATOMS: atom_id res chain seq x y z
N MET A 1 -23.68 -34.98 21.94
CA MET A 1 -23.73 -34.20 20.69
C MET A 1 -22.87 -34.99 19.71
N GLU A 2 -23.48 -36.02 19.11
CA GLU A 2 -22.81 -36.82 18.09
C GLU A 2 -23.03 -36.13 16.76
N LEU A 3 -21.96 -36.00 15.97
CA LEU A 3 -22.04 -35.38 14.65
C LEU A 3 -22.80 -36.35 13.72
N GLU A 4 -23.91 -35.89 13.14
CA GLU A 4 -24.75 -36.61 12.18
C GLU A 4 -24.07 -36.77 10.79
N PHE A 5 -22.78 -37.08 10.75
CA PHE A 5 -22.12 -37.44 9.51
C PHE A 5 -21.11 -38.55 9.73
N SER A 6 -21.17 -39.57 8.88
CA SER A 6 -20.23 -40.69 8.85
C SER A 6 -19.28 -40.53 7.68
N LEU A 7 -17.98 -40.67 7.95
CA LEU A 7 -16.95 -40.64 6.92
C LEU A 7 -17.15 -41.76 5.89
N ASP A 8 -17.63 -42.92 6.33
CA ASP A 8 -17.89 -44.08 5.46
C ASP A 8 -19.03 -43.82 4.47
N TYR A 9 -20.02 -43.00 4.84
CA TYR A 9 -21.08 -42.57 3.91
C TYR A 9 -20.50 -41.71 2.77
N PHE A 10 -19.56 -40.82 3.08
CA PHE A 10 -18.87 -39.96 2.12
C PHE A 10 -17.97 -40.73 1.15
N MET A 11 -17.46 -41.89 1.58
CA MET A 11 -16.56 -42.73 0.76
C MET A 11 -17.27 -43.89 0.08
N SER A 12 -18.60 -43.99 0.19
CA SER A 12 -19.37 -45.07 -0.42
C SER A 12 -19.65 -44.81 -1.90
N ASP A 13 -19.74 -45.89 -2.68
CA ASP A 13 -20.02 -45.82 -4.12
C ASP A 13 -21.40 -45.21 -4.46
N ASN A 14 -22.28 -45.08 -3.46
CA ASN A 14 -23.63 -44.52 -3.59
C ASN A 14 -23.72 -43.05 -3.15
N PHE A 15 -22.59 -42.39 -2.87
CA PHE A 15 -22.59 -40.98 -2.50
C PHE A 15 -22.90 -40.09 -3.71
N GLU A 16 -24.14 -39.60 -3.80
CA GLU A 16 -24.56 -38.64 -4.82
C GLU A 16 -24.43 -37.20 -4.32
N ILE A 17 -23.58 -36.40 -4.98
CA ILE A 17 -23.43 -34.96 -4.70
C ILE A 17 -24.66 -34.22 -5.25
N HIS A 18 -25.72 -34.13 -4.47
CA HIS A 18 -26.87 -33.28 -4.80
C HIS A 18 -26.65 -31.85 -4.33
N GLN A 19 -25.77 -31.14 -5.05
CA GLN A 19 -25.72 -29.69 -5.04
C GLN A 19 -25.14 -29.19 -6.36
N GLU A 20 -26.00 -29.09 -7.38
CA GLU A 20 -25.74 -28.15 -8.46
C GLU A 20 -25.87 -26.73 -7.89
N ILE A 21 -24.78 -26.24 -7.30
CA ILE A 21 -24.55 -24.81 -7.31
C ILE A 21 -24.36 -24.47 -8.78
N ASN A 22 -25.29 -23.71 -9.37
CA ASN A 22 -25.11 -23.07 -10.66
C ASN A 22 -23.97 -22.05 -10.54
N VAL A 23 -22.73 -22.55 -10.47
CA VAL A 23 -21.53 -21.78 -10.67
C VAL A 23 -21.56 -21.46 -12.15
N VAL A 24 -22.01 -20.25 -12.49
CA VAL A 24 -21.71 -19.66 -13.79
C VAL A 24 -20.25 -19.95 -14.04
N ASN A 25 -19.98 -20.74 -15.09
CA ASN A 25 -18.67 -21.18 -15.49
C ASN A 25 -17.89 -19.95 -15.99
N ILE A 26 -17.51 -19.09 -15.05
CA ILE A 26 -16.38 -18.19 -15.22
C ILE A 26 -15.25 -19.18 -15.43
N LYS A 27 -14.78 -19.27 -16.67
CA LYS A 27 -13.51 -19.90 -16.97
C LYS A 27 -12.50 -19.24 -16.06
N ASN A 28 -12.26 -19.83 -14.89
CA ASN A 28 -11.11 -19.54 -14.07
C ASN A 28 -9.97 -20.14 -14.86
N THR A 29 -9.56 -19.45 -15.92
CA THR A 29 -8.18 -19.45 -16.34
C THR A 29 -7.44 -19.09 -15.07
N THR A 30 -6.88 -20.09 -14.40
CA THR A 30 -5.79 -19.87 -13.46
C THR A 30 -4.72 -19.18 -14.27
N VAL A 31 -4.80 -17.86 -14.33
CA VAL A 31 -3.71 -17.02 -14.75
C VAL A 31 -2.68 -17.30 -13.69
N ILE A 32 -1.73 -18.18 -14.04
CA ILE A 32 -0.45 -18.22 -13.35
C ILE A 32 0.10 -16.83 -13.64
N GLU A 33 -0.18 -15.87 -12.75
CA GLU A 33 0.38 -14.53 -12.85
C GLU A 33 1.88 -14.74 -12.66
N GLU A 34 2.60 -14.83 -13.78
CA GLU A 34 4.05 -14.88 -13.76
C GLU A 34 4.56 -13.73 -12.91
N ARG A 35 5.47 -14.05 -11.97
CA ARG A 35 6.05 -13.08 -11.04
C ARG A 35 6.52 -11.84 -11.81
N ILE A 36 5.92 -10.69 -11.52
CA ILE A 36 6.36 -9.40 -12.08
C ILE A 36 7.56 -8.94 -11.25
N ALA A 37 8.75 -9.47 -11.58
CA ALA A 37 9.98 -9.14 -10.87
C ALA A 37 10.48 -7.71 -11.13
N VAL A 38 10.06 -7.10 -12.25
CA VAL A 38 10.50 -5.76 -12.65
C VAL A 38 9.40 -4.74 -12.33
N PRO A 39 9.66 -3.74 -11.48
CA PRO A 39 8.69 -2.72 -11.18
C PRO A 39 8.36 -1.88 -12.41
N SER A 40 7.06 -1.82 -12.74
CA SER A 40 6.51 -0.88 -13.72
C SER A 40 5.74 0.21 -12.99
N LEU A 41 6.14 1.47 -13.18
CA LEU A 41 5.56 2.61 -12.50
C LEU A 41 4.11 2.85 -12.96
N LYS A 42 3.17 2.74 -12.04
CA LYS A 42 1.75 3.04 -12.26
C LYS A 42 1.45 4.44 -11.71
N VAL A 43 1.63 5.49 -12.51
CA VAL A 43 1.53 6.90 -12.07
C VAL A 43 0.19 7.23 -11.40
N ASP A 44 -0.93 6.80 -11.99
CA ASP A 44 -2.25 7.11 -11.43
C ASP A 44 -2.50 6.35 -10.12
N LYS A 45 -2.02 5.12 -10.01
CA LYS A 45 -2.05 4.35 -8.76
C LYS A 45 -1.21 5.04 -7.69
N PHE A 46 -0.01 5.51 -8.04
CA PHE A 46 0.85 6.25 -7.12
C PHE A 46 0.14 7.51 -6.58
N LYS A 47 -0.48 8.31 -7.46
CA LYS A 47 -1.26 9.50 -7.06
C LYS A 47 -2.39 9.13 -6.11
N ASN A 48 -3.11 8.05 -6.40
CA ASN A 48 -4.22 7.58 -5.58
C ASN A 48 -3.77 7.06 -4.20
N VAL A 49 -2.66 6.31 -4.16
CA VAL A 49 -2.01 5.86 -2.91
C VAL A 49 -1.54 7.06 -2.07
N LEU A 50 -0.97 8.09 -2.72
CA LEU A 50 -0.55 9.31 -2.03
C LEU A 50 -1.74 10.04 -1.39
N LEU A 51 -2.86 10.19 -2.11
CA LEU A 51 -4.09 10.75 -1.54
C LEU A 51 -4.58 9.94 -0.34
N TYR A 52 -4.62 8.60 -0.48
CA TYR A 52 -5.08 7.69 0.56
C TYR A 52 -4.28 7.87 1.86
N ILE A 53 -2.95 7.85 1.77
CA ILE A 53 -2.07 8.04 2.93
C ILE A 53 -2.28 9.42 3.56
N LEU A 54 -2.34 10.47 2.74
CA LEU A 54 -2.50 11.84 3.22
C LEU A 54 -3.84 12.05 3.93
N GLU A 55 -4.94 11.48 3.44
CA GLU A 55 -6.25 11.55 4.09
C GLU A 55 -6.23 10.90 5.47
N LYS A 56 -5.73 9.67 5.56
CA LYS A 56 -5.61 8.94 6.82
C LYS A 56 -4.66 9.61 7.81
N CYS A 57 -3.75 10.47 7.32
CA CYS A 57 -2.78 11.20 8.12
C CYS A 57 -3.12 12.69 8.33
N ALA A 58 -4.23 13.21 7.80
CA ALA A 58 -4.51 14.66 7.73
C ALA A 58 -4.45 15.36 9.11
N GLY A 59 -4.86 14.67 10.18
CA GLY A 59 -4.82 15.18 11.55
C GLY A 59 -3.48 15.04 12.28
N LYS A 60 -2.46 14.41 11.68
CA LYS A 60 -1.19 14.11 12.35
C LYS A 60 -0.14 15.21 12.11
N PRO A 61 0.22 16.02 13.13
CA PRO A 61 1.15 17.14 12.94
C PRO A 61 2.60 16.69 12.66
N ASN A 62 2.98 15.48 13.09
CA ASN A 62 4.30 14.91 12.83
C ASN A 62 4.48 14.46 11.37
N VAL A 63 3.40 14.28 10.61
CA VAL A 63 3.46 13.79 9.23
C VAL A 63 3.78 14.94 8.28
N GLY A 64 5.07 15.11 8.02
CA GLY A 64 5.63 15.86 6.91
C GLY A 64 6.35 14.96 5.90
N GLU A 65 7.07 15.56 4.95
CA GLU A 65 7.83 14.86 3.90
C GLU A 65 8.65 13.68 4.43
N ALA A 66 9.38 13.89 5.54
CA ALA A 66 10.25 12.88 6.09
C ALA A 66 9.51 11.59 6.47
N VAL A 67 8.30 11.68 7.03
CA VAL A 67 7.49 10.51 7.43
C VAL A 67 6.75 9.96 6.21
N LEU A 68 6.10 10.83 5.43
CA LEU A 68 5.32 10.48 4.26
C LEU A 68 6.11 9.62 3.25
N TYR A 69 7.36 9.97 3.00
CA TYR A 69 8.18 9.27 2.02
C TYR A 69 8.48 7.82 2.44
N LYS A 70 8.57 7.57 3.74
CA LYS A 70 8.78 6.22 4.29
C LYS A 70 7.49 5.44 4.34
N LEU A 71 6.35 6.09 4.59
CA LEU A 71 5.04 5.42 4.46
C LEU A 71 4.83 4.90 3.04
N LEU A 72 5.17 5.70 2.01
CA LEU A 72 5.13 5.26 0.61
C LEU A 72 6.07 4.08 0.35
N TYR A 73 7.30 4.16 0.86
CA TYR A 73 8.29 3.09 0.74
C TYR A 73 7.79 1.78 1.37
N PHE A 74 7.43 1.79 2.66
CA PHE A 74 6.97 0.58 3.34
C PHE A 74 5.66 0.06 2.74
N ALA A 75 4.76 0.93 2.27
CA ALA A 75 3.56 0.46 1.59
C ALA A 75 3.87 -0.33 0.31
N ASP A 76 4.82 0.14 -0.51
CA ASP A 76 5.16 -0.53 -1.77
C ASP A 76 5.98 -1.81 -1.55
N PHE A 77 6.95 -1.78 -0.63
CA PHE A 77 7.79 -2.94 -0.32
C PHE A 77 7.07 -4.01 0.49
N ASN A 78 6.32 -3.66 1.54
CA ASN A 78 5.57 -4.67 2.31
C ASN A 78 4.49 -5.35 1.44
N TYR A 79 3.89 -4.60 0.50
CA TYR A 79 2.96 -5.19 -0.45
C TYR A 79 3.66 -6.19 -1.37
N TYR A 80 4.86 -5.85 -1.87
CA TYR A 80 5.67 -6.75 -2.67
C TYR A 80 6.11 -7.99 -1.89
N GLU A 81 6.49 -7.86 -0.62
CA GLU A 81 6.88 -9.01 0.22
C GLU A 81 5.76 -10.03 0.41
N LEU A 82 4.50 -9.56 0.51
CA LEU A 82 3.36 -10.44 0.77
C LEU A 82 2.68 -10.98 -0.49
N TYR A 83 2.69 -10.21 -1.58
CA TYR A 83 1.93 -10.53 -2.79
C TYR A 83 2.80 -10.71 -4.03
N GLU A 84 4.13 -10.59 -3.90
CA GLU A 84 5.11 -10.69 -4.99
C GLU A 84 4.83 -9.76 -6.19
N GLY A 85 4.06 -8.70 -5.96
CA GLY A 85 3.66 -7.70 -6.94
C GLY A 85 3.83 -6.29 -6.40
N HIS A 86 4.00 -5.32 -7.30
CA HIS A 86 4.24 -3.93 -6.89
C HIS A 86 2.93 -3.15 -6.71
N LEU A 87 2.80 -2.45 -5.57
CA LEU A 87 1.65 -1.58 -5.29
C LEU A 87 1.59 -0.43 -6.29
N ASN A 88 2.66 0.37 -6.37
CA ASN A 88 2.75 1.47 -7.33
C ASN A 88 3.96 1.36 -8.26
N GLY A 89 4.94 0.49 -7.94
CA GLY A 89 6.08 0.19 -8.81
C GLY A 89 7.05 1.36 -8.96
N ALA A 90 7.09 2.26 -7.98
CA ALA A 90 8.05 3.35 -7.99
C ALA A 90 9.46 2.84 -7.75
N LYS A 91 10.43 3.46 -8.41
CA LYS A 91 11.85 3.28 -8.08
C LYS A 91 12.20 4.20 -6.92
N TYR A 92 13.03 3.72 -5.99
CA TYR A 92 13.46 4.47 -4.82
C TYR A 92 14.96 4.76 -4.90
N LYS A 93 15.34 5.96 -4.47
CA LYS A 93 16.75 6.35 -4.30
C LYS A 93 17.14 6.26 -2.83
N LYS A 94 18.36 5.76 -2.59
CA LYS A 94 18.98 5.79 -1.27
C LYS A 94 19.55 7.18 -0.99
N LEU A 95 18.98 7.88 0.00
CA LEU A 95 19.45 9.18 0.47
C LEU A 95 19.85 9.12 1.96
N PRO A 96 20.64 10.09 2.47
CA PRO A 96 21.07 10.10 3.88
C PRO A 96 19.95 10.06 4.92
N TYR A 97 18.73 10.42 4.52
CA TYR A 97 17.55 10.41 5.39
C TYR A 97 16.56 9.29 5.06
N GLY A 98 17.01 8.24 4.38
CA GLY A 98 16.20 7.07 4.03
C GLY A 98 15.67 7.12 2.59
N PRO A 99 14.82 6.14 2.23
CA PRO A 99 14.35 5.97 0.86
C PRO A 99 13.37 7.05 0.46
N VAL A 100 13.46 7.45 -0.81
CA VAL A 100 12.56 8.41 -1.44
C VAL A 100 12.22 7.92 -2.84
N PRO A 101 10.93 7.87 -3.23
CA PRO A 101 10.56 7.57 -4.61
C PRO A 101 11.17 8.60 -5.58
N GLN A 102 11.84 8.14 -6.63
CA GLN A 102 12.59 8.99 -7.57
C GLN A 102 11.69 10.03 -8.25
N ILE A 103 10.49 9.61 -8.63
CA ILE A 103 9.49 10.38 -9.37
C ILE A 103 8.60 11.27 -8.48
N LEU A 104 8.81 11.24 -7.16
CA LEU A 104 7.88 11.84 -6.19
C LEU A 104 7.69 13.35 -6.39
N ASN A 105 8.78 14.10 -6.56
CA ASN A 105 8.70 15.56 -6.72
C ASN A 105 7.87 15.95 -7.95
N THR A 106 8.05 15.23 -9.06
CA THR A 106 7.29 15.44 -10.30
C THR A 106 5.80 15.19 -10.06
N ILE A 107 5.45 14.08 -9.39
CA ILE A 107 4.05 13.78 -9.07
C ILE A 107 3.44 14.85 -8.16
N ILE A 108 4.12 15.23 -7.08
CA ILE A 108 3.61 16.24 -6.15
C ILE A 108 3.37 17.56 -6.86
N ASN A 109 4.31 18.03 -7.69
CA ASN A 109 4.17 19.28 -8.42
C ASN A 109 2.97 19.22 -9.37
N GLN A 110 2.83 18.15 -10.16
CA GLN A 110 1.66 17.95 -11.03
C GLN A 110 0.34 17.95 -10.25
N MET A 111 0.30 17.34 -9.07
CA MET A 111 -0.90 17.29 -8.25
C MET A 111 -1.24 18.65 -7.63
N VAL A 112 -0.23 19.44 -7.25
CA VAL A 112 -0.43 20.82 -6.77
C VAL A 112 -0.93 21.72 -7.89
N GLU A 113 -0.31 21.65 -9.08
CA GLU A 113 -0.72 22.42 -10.27
C GLU A 113 -2.16 22.11 -10.69
N ARG A 114 -2.58 20.85 -10.55
CA ARG A 114 -3.96 20.40 -10.83
C ARG A 114 -4.95 20.65 -9.69
N GLY A 115 -4.53 21.27 -8.58
CA GLY A 115 -5.40 21.53 -7.44
C GLY A 115 -5.82 20.30 -6.64
N LEU A 116 -5.12 19.17 -6.78
CA LEU A 116 -5.38 17.93 -6.03
C LEU A 116 -4.72 17.94 -4.65
N LEU A 117 -3.62 18.67 -4.50
CA LEU A 117 -2.87 18.82 -3.25
C LEU A 117 -2.59 20.30 -2.95
N LYS A 118 -2.54 20.64 -1.67
CA LYS A 118 -1.99 21.91 -1.19
C LYS A 118 -0.70 21.66 -0.41
N ARG A 119 0.39 22.30 -0.84
CA ARG A 119 1.67 22.31 -0.10
C ARG A 119 1.60 23.35 1.02
N LEU A 120 1.96 22.97 2.23
CA LEU A 120 1.98 23.81 3.41
C LEU A 120 3.38 23.82 4.03
N LYS A 121 3.84 25.00 4.44
CA LYS A 121 5.07 25.15 5.25
C LYS A 121 4.65 25.38 6.70
N THR A 122 5.06 24.47 7.57
CA THR A 122 4.73 24.46 9.00
C THR A 122 6.01 24.34 9.83
N LYS A 123 5.86 24.38 11.15
CA LYS A 123 6.91 23.99 12.09
C LYS A 123 6.42 22.82 12.93
N TYR A 124 7.31 21.89 13.24
CA TYR A 124 7.06 20.79 14.17
C TYR A 124 8.22 20.70 15.16
N HIS A 125 7.94 20.86 16.45
CA HIS A 125 8.96 21.06 17.50
C HIS A 125 10.04 22.10 17.15
N GLY A 126 9.63 23.23 16.57
CA GLY A 126 10.54 24.32 16.20
C GLY A 126 11.26 24.16 14.86
N TYR A 127 11.27 22.95 14.27
CA TYR A 127 11.93 22.69 12.99
C TYR A 127 10.99 22.94 11.80
N PRO A 128 11.48 23.47 10.67
CA PRO A 128 10.68 23.64 9.47
C PRO A 128 10.24 22.30 8.92
N GLN A 129 8.99 22.25 8.45
CA GLN A 129 8.37 21.04 7.93
C GLN A 129 7.53 21.41 6.70
N THR A 130 7.64 20.62 5.64
CA THR A 130 6.68 20.67 4.53
C THR A 130 5.62 19.60 4.77
N ARG A 131 4.34 19.98 4.67
CA ARG A 131 3.19 19.09 4.72
C ARG A 131 2.38 19.21 3.44
N TYR A 132 1.60 18.17 3.14
CA TYR A 132 0.67 18.15 2.02
C TYR A 132 -0.73 17.91 2.56
N LEU A 133 -1.68 18.73 2.12
CA LEU A 133 -3.10 18.55 2.40
C LEU A 133 -3.77 18.04 1.12
N PRO A 134 -4.46 16.89 1.16
CA PRO A 134 -5.24 16.44 0.02
C PRO A 134 -6.47 17.33 -0.13
N LEU A 135 -6.72 17.79 -1.36
CA LEU A 135 -7.91 18.57 -1.73
C LEU A 135 -8.96 17.70 -2.42
N GLU A 136 -8.59 16.47 -2.77
CA GLU A 136 -9.44 15.44 -3.35
C GLU A 136 -9.34 14.17 -2.52
N LYS A 137 -10.37 13.32 -2.62
CA LYS A 137 -10.37 12.00 -1.99
C LYS A 137 -9.70 10.95 -2.87
N ALA A 138 -9.09 9.96 -2.24
CA ALA A 138 -8.61 8.75 -2.87
C ALA A 138 -9.81 7.98 -3.42
N ASN A 139 -9.70 7.53 -4.66
CA ASN A 139 -10.69 6.70 -5.30
C ASN A 139 -10.47 5.25 -4.86
N LEU A 140 -11.36 4.73 -4.00
CA LEU A 140 -11.26 3.37 -3.48
C LEU A 140 -11.55 2.29 -4.53
N ASP A 141 -12.33 2.58 -5.58
CA ASP A 141 -12.56 1.65 -6.69
C ASP A 141 -11.27 1.34 -7.45
N LYS A 142 -10.28 2.24 -7.36
CA LYS A 142 -8.95 2.07 -7.92
C LYS A 142 -7.97 1.40 -6.95
N LEU A 143 -8.39 0.92 -5.78
CA LEU A 143 -7.55 0.20 -4.83
C LEU A 143 -8.15 -1.17 -4.52
N LYS A 144 -7.33 -2.23 -4.57
CA LYS A 144 -7.74 -3.55 -4.12
C LYS A 144 -7.83 -3.55 -2.59
N ALA A 145 -8.69 -4.41 -2.03
CA ALA A 145 -8.79 -4.59 -0.58
C ALA A 145 -7.44 -4.99 0.05
N SER A 146 -6.64 -5.82 -0.65
CA SER A 146 -5.29 -6.18 -0.23
C SER A 146 -4.35 -4.97 -0.16
N GLU A 147 -4.44 -4.05 -1.13
CA GLU A 147 -3.63 -2.83 -1.17
C GLU A 147 -3.99 -1.89 -0.02
N THR A 148 -5.29 -1.67 0.23
CA THR A 148 -5.76 -0.83 1.34
C THR A 148 -5.42 -1.43 2.70
N ALA A 149 -5.46 -2.76 2.85
CA ALA A 149 -5.07 -3.43 4.09
C ALA A 149 -3.59 -3.18 4.44
N ILE A 150 -2.69 -3.24 3.45
CA ILE A 150 -1.27 -2.92 3.65
C ILE A 150 -1.07 -1.44 3.94
N LEU A 151 -1.76 -0.55 3.23
CA LEU A 151 -1.71 0.89 3.49
C LEU A 151 -2.15 1.20 4.92
N ASP A 152 -3.28 0.66 5.36
CA ASP A 152 -3.82 0.86 6.70
C ASP A 152 -2.87 0.31 7.77
N HIS A 153 -2.29 -0.87 7.55
CA HIS A 153 -1.31 -1.47 8.47
C HIS A 153 -0.05 -0.60 8.62
N VAL A 154 0.54 -0.17 7.50
CA VAL A 154 1.72 0.70 7.50
C VAL A 154 1.41 2.05 8.18
N ILE A 155 0.26 2.64 7.90
CA ILE A 155 -0.18 3.89 8.51
C ILE A 155 -0.38 3.71 10.02
N GLN A 156 -1.10 2.66 10.44
CA GLN A 156 -1.36 2.39 11.85
C GLN A 156 -0.06 2.21 12.63
N GLN A 157 0.88 1.44 12.09
CA GLN A 157 2.14 1.16 12.74
C GLN A 157 3.06 2.38 12.82
N MET A 158 3.20 3.12 11.71
CA MET A 158 4.34 4.03 11.52
C MET A 158 3.97 5.51 11.45
N SER A 159 2.70 5.87 11.20
CA SER A 159 2.31 7.29 11.04
C SER A 159 2.45 8.11 12.31
N GLY A 160 2.48 7.47 13.48
CA GLY A 160 2.71 8.12 14.77
C GLY A 160 4.19 8.35 15.11
N TRP A 161 5.12 7.79 14.33
CA TRP A 161 6.54 7.87 14.64
C TRP A 161 7.13 9.24 14.34
N TYR A 162 8.18 9.59 15.08
CA TYR A 162 9.02 10.73 14.74
C TYR A 162 9.84 10.44 13.48
N ALA A 163 10.16 11.49 12.73
CA ALA A 163 10.98 11.39 11.52
C ALA A 163 12.31 10.66 11.76
N ALA A 164 12.93 10.84 12.93
CA ALA A 164 14.16 10.15 13.31
C ALA A 164 13.95 8.63 13.49
N THR A 165 12.85 8.22 14.13
CA THR A 165 12.53 6.81 14.39
C THR A 165 12.30 6.06 13.08
N ILE A 166 11.41 6.56 12.23
CA ILE A 166 11.11 5.91 10.94
C ILE A 166 12.31 5.93 9.98
N ARG A 167 13.15 6.98 10.04
CA ARG A 167 14.43 7.03 9.34
C ARG A 167 15.33 5.89 9.80
N ASN A 168 15.60 5.79 11.10
CA ASN A 168 16.51 4.78 11.63
C ASN A 168 16.00 3.36 11.34
N TYR A 169 14.69 3.16 11.37
CA TYR A 169 14.05 1.90 11.00
C TYR A 169 14.31 1.58 9.52
N SER A 170 14.04 2.51 8.59
CA SER A 170 14.28 2.30 7.16
C SER A 170 15.74 2.02 6.78
N HIS A 171 16.72 2.48 7.57
CA HIS A 171 18.13 2.19 7.30
C HIS A 171 18.54 0.75 7.66
N LYS A 172 17.73 0.04 8.45
CA LYS A 172 17.95 -1.35 8.83
C LYS A 172 17.17 -2.32 7.95
N ASP A 173 16.36 -1.79 7.03
CA ASP A 173 15.46 -2.61 6.24
C ASP A 173 16.20 -3.37 5.13
N LEU A 174 15.80 -4.61 4.86
CA LEU A 174 16.53 -5.48 3.92
C LEU A 174 16.57 -4.89 2.50
N PRO A 175 15.45 -4.40 1.93
CA PRO A 175 15.49 -3.78 0.60
C PRO A 175 16.34 -2.49 0.56
N TRP A 176 16.57 -1.86 1.72
CA TRP A 176 17.48 -0.72 1.84
C TRP A 176 18.96 -1.15 1.89
N LEU A 177 19.27 -2.27 2.52
CA LEU A 177 20.65 -2.76 2.66
C LEU A 177 21.15 -3.45 1.38
N ALA A 178 20.25 -4.09 0.63
CA ALA A 178 20.53 -4.85 -0.60
C ALA A 178 21.10 -4.00 -1.77
#